data_AF-A0A7S2BDB9-F1
#
_entry.id   AF-A0A7S2BDB9-F1
#
_cell.length_a   1.000
_cell.length_b   1.000
_cell.length_c   1.000
_cell.angle_alpha   90.00
_cell.angle_beta   90.00
_cell.angle_gamma   90.00
#
_symmetry.space_group_name_H-M   'P 1'
#
loop_
_entity.id
_entity.type
_entity.pdbx_description
1 polymer ?
#
loop_
_entity_poly.entity_id
_entity_poly.type
_entity_poly.pdbx_seq_one_letter_code
_entity_poly.pdbx_strand_id
1 'polypeptide(L)'
;EFQGASPDELALVQFAARCGLVLVGRTAGSITLREPSGEHRVYQVLHEMPFSSELKRMGVLLRHVASGELLFYAKGADSVMSERIARADWLDEETGNLARE
;
A
#
# COMPACT_ATOMS: atom_id res chain seq x y z
N GLU A 1 17.92 -7.28 -0.52
CA GLU A 1 17.02 -7.32 -1.69
C GLU A 1 15.58 -7.39 -1.18
N PHE A 2 14.64 -6.72 -1.85
CA PHE A 2 13.23 -6.83 -1.51
C PHE A 2 12.65 -8.11 -2.11
N GLN A 3 11.76 -8.77 -1.37
CA GLN A 3 11.00 -9.94 -1.83
C GLN A 3 9.52 -9.55 -1.85
N GLY A 4 8.79 -9.96 -2.88
CA GLY A 4 7.37 -9.67 -3.07
C GLY A 4 6.65 -10.87 -3.69
N ALA A 5 5.32 -10.91 -3.56
CA ALA A 5 4.52 -12.02 -4.10
C ALA A 5 4.30 -11.90 -5.61
N SER A 6 4.45 -10.69 -6.17
CA SER A 6 4.44 -10.46 -7.62
C SER A 6 5.49 -9.44 -8.07
N PRO A 7 5.87 -9.44 -9.36
CA PRO A 7 6.78 -8.44 -9.94
C PRO A 7 6.29 -7.00 -9.76
N ASP A 8 4.98 -6.77 -9.85
CA ASP A 8 4.38 -5.43 -9.73
C ASP A 8 4.54 -4.89 -8.31
N GLU A 9 4.35 -5.75 -7.29
CA GLU A 9 4.58 -5.36 -5.90
C GLU A 9 6.03 -4.98 -5.65
N LEU A 10 6.94 -5.75 -6.24
CA LEU A 10 8.37 -5.48 -6.13
C LEU A 10 8.72 -4.15 -6.79
N ALA A 11 8.16 -3.86 -7.97
CA ALA A 11 8.37 -2.59 -8.67
C ALA A 11 7.89 -1.39 -7.85
N LEU A 12 6.70 -1.48 -7.23
CA LEU A 12 6.17 -0.45 -6.35
C LEU A 12 7.07 -0.20 -5.13
N VAL A 13 7.54 -1.26 -4.47
CA VAL A 13 8.43 -1.14 -3.31
C VAL A 13 9.79 -0.57 -3.70
N GLN A 14 10.33 -0.98 -4.86
CA GLN A 14 11.58 -0.42 -5.38
C GLN A 14 11.45 1.07 -5.70
N PHE A 15 10.33 1.50 -6.31
CA PHE A 15 10.06 2.90 -6.56
C PHE A 15 9.95 3.70 -5.27
N ALA A 16 9.17 3.23 -4.30
CA ALA A 16 9.07 3.86 -2.98
C ALA A 16 10.44 4.03 -2.31
N ALA A 17 11.30 3.01 -2.41
CA ALA A 17 12.66 3.07 -1.89
C ALA A 17 13.52 4.12 -2.61
N ARG A 18 13.38 4.28 -3.94
CA ARG A 18 14.06 5.34 -4.71
C ARG A 18 13.58 6.74 -4.30
N CYS A 19 12.33 6.88 -3.88
CA CYS A 19 11.77 8.11 -3.31
C CYS A 19 12.19 8.35 -1.84
N GLY A 20 12.99 7.47 -1.25
CA GLY A 20 13.48 7.61 0.13
C GLY A 20 12.57 6.99 1.20
N LEU A 21 11.46 6.36 0.83
CA LEU A 21 10.60 5.62 1.76
C LEU A 21 10.98 4.13 1.72
N VAL A 22 11.69 3.68 2.74
CA VAL A 22 12.31 2.35 2.73
C VAL A 22 11.72 1.45 3.81
N LEU A 23 11.29 0.25 3.44
CA LEU A 23 10.98 -0.80 4.41
C LEU A 23 12.28 -1.31 5.05
N VAL A 24 12.45 -1.06 6.35
CA VAL A 24 13.68 -1.43 7.09
C VAL A 24 13.46 -2.55 8.11
N GLY A 25 12.21 -2.83 8.48
CA GLY A 25 11.88 -3.94 9.37
C GLY A 25 10.47 -4.45 9.12
N ARG A 26 10.30 -5.78 9.13
CA ARG A 26 8.99 -6.42 9.05
C ARG A 26 8.97 -7.68 9.92
N THR A 27 7.93 -7.81 10.71
CA THR A 27 7.57 -9.02 11.46
C THR A 27 6.09 -9.32 11.20
N ALA A 28 5.57 -10.44 11.72
CA ALA A 28 4.15 -10.76 11.58
C ALA A 28 3.22 -9.70 12.22
N GLY A 29 3.69 -8.93 13.20
CA GLY A 29 2.88 -7.95 13.93
C GLY A 29 3.34 -6.50 13.79
N SER A 30 4.40 -6.22 13.03
CA SER A 30 4.98 -4.86 12.96
C SER A 30 5.69 -4.60 11.64
N ILE A 31 5.57 -3.36 11.17
CA ILE A 31 6.24 -2.79 10.00
C ILE A 31 6.98 -1.53 10.44
N THR A 32 8.26 -1.43 10.10
CA THR A 32 9.08 -0.24 10.30
C THR A 32 9.51 0.32 8.95
N LEU A 33 9.09 1.54 8.67
CA LEU A 33 9.51 2.32 7.51
C LEU A 33 10.53 3.38 7.96
N ARG A 34 11.52 3.64 7.12
CA ARG A 34 12.37 4.82 7.24
C ARG A 34 11.90 5.85 6.22
N GLU A 35 11.57 7.04 6.70
CA GLU A 35 11.13 8.17 5.88
C GLU A 35 12.32 8.92 5.27
N PRO A 36 12.12 9.74 4.21
CA PRO A 36 13.19 10.54 3.62
C PRO A 36 13.88 11.50 4.61
N SER A 37 13.19 11.90 5.69
CA SER A 37 13.76 12.68 6.79
C SER A 37 14.80 11.92 7.61
N GLY A 38 14.88 10.59 7.46
CA GLY A 38 15.67 9.69 8.30
C GLY A 38 14.92 9.14 9.51
N GLU A 39 13.72 9.65 9.79
CA GLU A 39 12.89 9.18 10.90
C GLU A 39 12.31 7.79 10.65
N HIS A 40 12.07 7.05 11.72
CA HIS A 40 11.44 5.73 11.66
C HIS A 40 9.97 5.83 12.02
N ARG A 41 9.13 5.37 11.10
CA ARG A 41 7.70 5.24 11.31
C ARG A 41 7.34 3.77 11.55
N VAL A 42 6.77 3.49 12.72
CA VAL A 42 6.44 2.13 13.15
C VAL A 42 4.93 1.94 13.15
N TYR A 43 4.49 0.84 12.53
CA TYR A 43 3.11 0.43 12.49
C TYR A 43 2.95 -0.97 13.09
N GLN A 44 1.94 -1.13 13.94
CA GLN A 44 1.48 -2.45 14.34
C GLN A 44 0.54 -2.99 13.25
N VAL A 45 0.76 -4.23 12.83
CA VAL A 45 -0.13 -4.94 11.91
C VAL A 45 -1.26 -5.56 12.73
N LEU A 46 -2.48 -5.07 12.52
CA LEU A 46 -3.66 -5.58 13.22
C LEU A 46 -4.34 -6.70 12.42
N HIS A 47 -4.40 -6.55 11.10
CA HIS A 47 -4.99 -7.55 10.23
C HIS A 47 -4.46 -7.44 8.80
N GLU A 48 -4.14 -8.57 8.18
CA GLU A 48 -3.79 -8.65 6.77
C GLU A 48 -4.91 -9.38 6.02
N MET A 49 -5.43 -8.73 4.98
CA MET A 49 -6.40 -9.30 4.06
C MET A 49 -5.65 -9.65 2.77
N PRO A 50 -5.25 -10.92 2.57
CA PRO A 50 -4.48 -11.33 1.40
C PRO A 50 -5.28 -11.09 0.11
N PHE A 51 -4.57 -11.06 -1.01
CA PHE A 51 -5.21 -10.92 -2.31
C PHE A 51 -6.18 -12.09 -2.56
N SER A 52 -7.41 -11.74 -2.94
CA SER A 52 -8.42 -12.69 -3.39
C SER A 52 -8.77 -12.41 -4.85
N SER A 53 -8.69 -13.43 -5.71
CA SER A 53 -9.08 -13.32 -7.12
C SER A 53 -10.57 -13.01 -7.30
N GLU A 54 -11.41 -13.42 -6.35
CA GLU A 54 -12.83 -13.10 -6.33
C GLU A 54 -13.06 -11.61 -6.02
N LEU A 55 -12.35 -11.09 -5.02
CA LEU A 55 -12.47 -9.69 -4.60
C LEU A 55 -11.61 -8.73 -5.42
N LYS A 56 -10.64 -9.24 -6.19
CA LYS A 56 -9.62 -8.51 -6.98
C LYS A 56 -8.91 -7.40 -6.21
N ARG A 57 -8.72 -7.58 -4.89
CA ARG A 57 -8.04 -6.63 -4.01
C ARG A 57 -7.43 -7.31 -2.81
N MET A 58 -6.55 -6.59 -2.13
CA MET A 58 -5.99 -6.92 -0.83
C MET A 58 -5.94 -5.67 0.05
N GLY A 59 -5.73 -5.87 1.35
CA GLY A 59 -5.60 -4.74 2.27
C GLY A 59 -4.90 -5.09 3.57
N VAL A 60 -4.57 -4.06 4.33
CA VAL A 60 -3.94 -4.18 5.65
C VAL A 60 -4.51 -3.13 6.59
N LEU A 61 -4.89 -3.58 7.78
CA LEU A 61 -5.28 -2.72 8.89
C LEU A 61 -4.08 -2.54 9.81
N LEU A 62 -3.69 -1.30 10.03
CA LEU A 62 -2.53 -0.89 10.78
C LEU A 62 -2.93 0.02 11.94
N ARG A 63 -2.08 0.04 12.97
CA ARG A 63 -2.07 1.10 13.98
C ARG A 63 -0.72 1.80 13.95
N HIS A 64 -0.70 3.11 13.75
CA HIS A 64 0.52 3.88 13.92
C HIS A 64 0.92 3.91 15.40
N VAL A 65 2.13 3.45 15.71
CA VAL A 65 2.53 3.21 17.12
C VAL A 65 2.64 4.52 17.90
N ALA A 66 3.11 5.60 17.28
CA ALA A 66 3.30 6.88 17.98
C ALA A 66 2.01 7.68 18.17
N SER A 67 1.13 7.73 17.16
CA SER A 67 -0.13 8.50 17.25
C SER A 67 -1.32 7.69 17.73
N GLY A 68 -1.24 6.36 17.71
CA GLY A 68 -2.35 5.46 18.00
C GLY A 68 -3.41 5.37 16.88
N GLU A 69 -3.22 6.11 15.79
CA GLU A 69 -4.13 6.21 14.65
C GLU A 69 -4.33 4.85 13.96
N LEU A 70 -5.58 4.55 13.60
CA LEU A 70 -5.94 3.38 12.81
C LEU A 70 -5.95 3.73 11.33
N LEU A 71 -5.22 2.95 10.53
CA LEU A 71 -5.08 3.15 9.10
C LEU A 71 -5.46 1.88 8.37
N PHE A 72 -6.30 2.01 7.34
CA PHE A 72 -6.61 0.92 6.44
C PHE A 72 -6.08 1.25 5.04
N TYR A 73 -5.12 0.46 4.58
CA TYR A 73 -4.62 0.54 3.20
C TYR A 73 -5.21 -0.60 2.38
N ALA A 74 -5.68 -0.29 1.19
CA ALA A 74 -6.20 -1.26 0.23
C ALA A 74 -5.63 -0.97 -1.16
N LYS A 75 -5.34 -2.05 -1.90
CA LYS A 75 -4.97 -1.99 -3.31
C LYS A 75 -5.66 -3.11 -4.08
N GLY A 76 -6.05 -2.85 -5.32
CA GLY A 76 -6.80 -3.79 -6.14
C GLY A 76 -7.09 -3.22 -7.52
N ALA A 77 -7.87 -3.94 -8.31
CA ALA A 77 -8.26 -3.53 -9.65
C ALA A 77 -9.13 -2.25 -9.63
N ASP A 78 -8.93 -1.37 -10.60
CA ASP A 78 -9.62 -0.08 -10.70
C ASP A 78 -11.14 -0.24 -10.67
N SER A 79 -11.65 -1.24 -11.42
CA SER A 79 -13.09 -1.58 -11.47
C SER A 79 -13.69 -1.96 -10.11
N VAL A 80 -12.87 -2.36 -9.13
CA VAL A 80 -13.33 -2.68 -7.77
C VAL A 80 -13.10 -1.52 -6.80
N MET A 81 -12.03 -0.77 -7.00
CA MET A 81 -11.61 0.32 -6.11
C MET A 81 -12.42 1.60 -6.37
N SER A 82 -12.76 1.92 -7.61
CA SER A 82 -13.50 3.14 -7.99
C SER A 82 -14.87 3.25 -7.31
N GLU A 83 -15.57 2.13 -7.14
CA GLU A 83 -16.86 2.07 -6.43
C GLU A 83 -16.75 2.26 -4.91
N ARG A 84 -15.53 2.24 -4.34
CA ARG A 84 -15.28 2.24 -2.89
C ARG A 84 -14.66 3.54 -2.37
N ILE A 85 -14.28 4.43 -3.28
CA ILE A 85 -13.75 5.73 -2.95
C ILE A 85 -14.80 6.81 -3.26
N ALA A 86 -14.63 7.98 -2.67
CA ALA A 86 -15.48 9.11 -3.00
C ALA A 86 -15.34 9.42 -4.49
N ARG A 87 -16.47 9.63 -5.17
CA ARG A 87 -16.47 9.93 -6.60
C ARG A 87 -15.67 11.20 -6.86
N ALA A 88 -14.75 11.13 -7.80
CA ALA A 88 -13.96 12.25 -8.27
C ALA A 88 -14.05 12.31 -9.79
N ASP A 89 -14.35 13.48 -10.34
CA ASP A 89 -14.63 13.65 -11.77
C ASP A 89 -13.44 13.31 -12.67
N TRP A 90 -12.21 13.38 -12.13
CA TRP A 90 -10.97 13.09 -12.85
C TRP A 90 -10.55 11.62 -12.80
N LEU A 91 -11.16 10.80 -11.92
CA LEU A 91 -10.67 9.45 -11.61
C LEU A 91 -10.71 8.52 -12.84
N ASP A 92 -11.85 8.48 -13.53
CA ASP A 92 -12.06 7.55 -14.65
C ASP A 92 -11.20 7.93 -15.87
N GLU A 93 -10.94 9.22 -16.08
CA GLU A 93 -10.09 9.71 -17.16
C GLU A 93 -8.62 9.36 -16.90
N GLU A 94 -8.11 9.68 -15.71
CA GLU A 94 -6.70 9.50 -15.39
C GLU A 94 -6.33 8.01 -15.25
N THR A 95 -7.20 7.20 -14.64
CA THR A 95 -7.01 5.73 -14.60
C THR A 95 -6.99 5.14 -16.00
N GLY A 96 -7.87 5.63 -16.90
CA GLY A 96 -7.89 5.24 -18.29
C GLY A 96 -6.63 5.65 -19.07
N ASN A 97 -6.02 6.79 -18.75
CA ASN A 97 -4.77 7.24 -19.38
C ASN A 97 -3.59 6.36 -18.95
N LEU A 98 -3.43 6.14 -17.65
CA LEU A 98 -2.37 5.29 -17.10
C LEU A 98 -2.46 3.84 -17.59
N ALA A 99 -3.67 3.31 -17.80
CA ALA A 99 -3.85 1.95 -18.30
C ALA A 99 -3.46 1.77 -19.79
N ARG A 100 -3.28 2.88 -20.54
CA ARG A 100 -2.90 2.86 -21.97
C ARG A 100 -1.40 3.04 -22.20
N GLU A 101 -0.67 3.53 -21.20
CA GLU A 101 0.80 3.68 -21.22
C GLU A 101 1.50 2.35 -20.87
#